data_AF-D8G9R0-F1
#
_entry.id   AF-D8G9R0-F1
#
_cell.length_a   1.000
_cell.length_b   1.000
_cell.length_c   1.000
_cell.angle_alpha   90.00
_cell.angle_beta   90.00
_cell.angle_gamma   90.00
#
_symmetry.space_group_name_H-M   'P 1'
#
loop_
_entity.id
_entity.type
_entity.pdbx_description
1 polymer ?
#
loop_
_entity_poly.entity_id
_entity_poly.type
_entity_poly.pdbx_seq_one_letter_code
_entity_poly.pdbx_strand_id
1 'polypeptide(L)' 'MLKDFEYLIQKGLNNKMPLEAKLIILGQIIYAVEREDLTIEEGWELEKMLGGRQQHENALEYAIFGDAQETVAPS' A
#
# COMPACT_ATOMS: atom_id res chain seq x y z
N MET A 1 12.00 5.53 11.08
CA MET A 1 11.51 5.22 9.73
C MET A 1 10.62 3.99 9.73
N LEU A 2 11.13 2.76 9.79
CA LEU A 2 10.29 1.54 9.73
C LEU A 2 9.12 1.55 10.74
N LYS A 3 9.42 1.74 12.03
CA LYS A 3 8.40 1.78 13.10
C LYS A 3 7.36 2.90 12.93
N ASP A 4 7.75 4.01 12.32
CA ASP A 4 6.84 5.14 12.10
C ASP A 4 5.83 4.79 10.99
N PHE A 5 6.29 4.14 9.92
CA PHE A 5 5.41 3.59 8.89
C PHE A 5 4.49 2.50 9.45
N GLU A 6 5.01 1.55 10.23
CA GLU A 6 4.18 0.50 10.85
C GLU A 6 3.06 1.12 11.69
N TYR A 7 3.37 2.13 12.51
CA TYR A 7 2.38 2.85 13.31
C TYR A 7 1.33 3.54 12.44
N LEU A 8 1.74 4.27 11.40
CA LEU A 8 0.84 4.99 10.50
C LEU A 8 -0.09 4.03 9.76
N ILE A 9 0.44 2.93 9.23
CA ILE A 9 -0.33 1.91 8.52
C ILE A 9 -1.34 1.27 9.46
N GLN A 10 -0.91 0.78 10.63
CA GLN A 10 -1.81 0.14 11.60
C GLN A 10 -2.92 1.10 12.05
N LYS A 11 -2.58 2.34 12.38
CA LYS A 11 -3.56 3.36 12.76
C LYS A 11 -4.52 3.67 11.61
N GLY A 12 -4.01 3.73 10.38
CA GLY A 12 -4.81 3.92 9.18
C GLY A 12 -5.82 2.80 8.96
N LEU A 13 -5.35 1.55 8.97
CA LEU A 13 -6.19 0.37 8.79
C LEU A 13 -7.30 0.28 9.83
N ASN A 14 -6.99 0.55 11.11
CA ASN A 14 -7.97 0.60 12.19
C ASN A 14 -9.06 1.67 11.97
N ASN A 15 -8.74 2.74 11.21
CA ASN A 15 -9.67 3.80 10.84
C ASN A 15 -10.26 3.64 9.43
N LYS A 16 -10.20 2.45 8.83
CA LYS A 16 -10.70 2.17 7.47
C LYS A 16 -10.12 3.12 6.43
N MET A 17 -8.81 3.32 6.49
CA MET A 17 -8.06 4.14 5.53
C MET A 17 -8.47 3.83 4.08
N PRO A 18 -8.85 4.84 3.29
CA PRO A 18 -9.25 4.65 1.91
C PRO A 18 -8.03 4.33 1.02
N LEU A 19 -8.29 3.79 -0.16
CA LEU A 19 -7.25 3.32 -1.09
C LEU A 19 -6.26 4.43 -1.48
N GLU A 20 -6.75 5.65 -1.69
CA GLU A 20 -5.93 6.81 -2.05
C GLU A 20 -4.90 7.11 -0.97
N ALA A 21 -5.29 7.02 0.30
CA ALA A 21 -4.38 7.22 1.42
C ALA A 21 -3.34 6.09 1.51
N LYS A 22 -3.73 4.84 1.20
CA LYS A 22 -2.76 3.73 1.09
C LYS A 22 -1.73 3.98 -0.02
N LEU A 23 -2.17 4.48 -1.18
CA LEU A 23 -1.29 4.80 -2.32
C LEU A 23 -0.31 5.94 -1.97
N ILE A 24 -0.75 6.95 -1.23
CA ILE A 24 0.14 8.01 -0.73
C ILE A 24 1.23 7.43 0.17
N ILE A 25 0.88 6.56 1.13
CA ILE A 25 1.85 5.92 2.02
C ILE A 25 2.80 5.02 1.22
N LEU A 26 2.29 4.27 0.23
CA LEU A 26 3.13 3.46 -0.65
C LEU A 26 4.19 4.30 -1.38
N GLY A 27 3.79 5.47 -1.92
CA GLY A 27 4.74 6.39 -2.54
C GLY A 27 5.82 6.88 -1.58
N GLN A 28 5.46 7.14 -0.31
CA GLN A 28 6.42 7.52 0.73
C GLN A 28 7.38 6.38 1.10
N ILE A 29 6.90 5.13 1.13
CA ILE A 29 7.73 3.95 1.37
C ILE A 29 8.74 3.80 0.24
N ILE A 30 8.30 3.86 -1.03
CA ILE A 30 9.16 3.77 -2.20
C ILE A 30 10.25 4.85 -2.16
N TYR A 31 9.86 6.10 -1.87
CA TYR A 31 10.80 7.21 -1.74
C TYR A 31 11.82 7.00 -0.61
N ALA A 32 11.41 6.43 0.53
CA ALA A 32 12.32 6.10 1.62
C ALA A 32 13.29 4.96 1.24
N VAL A 33 12.85 3.97 0.45
CA VAL A 33 13.74 2.93 -0.10
C VAL A 33 14.76 3.53 -1.08
N GLU A 34 14.33 4.40 -1.99
CA GLU A 34 15.24 5.07 -2.95
C GLU A 34 16.32 5.93 -2.27
N ARG A 35 16.03 6.43 -1.07
CA ARG A 35 16.95 7.21 -0.24
C ARG A 35 17.82 6.37 0.69
N GLU A 36 17.67 5.06 0.66
CA GLU A 36 18.32 4.13 1.60
C GLU A 36 17.93 4.38 3.07
N ASP A 37 16.81 5.09 3.31
CA ASP A 37 16.21 5.28 4.64
C ASP A 37 15.46 4.01 5.11
N LEU A 38 15.14 3.11 4.16
CA LEU A 38 14.61 1.76 4.36
C LEU A 38 15.36 0.79 3.44
N THR A 39 15.51 -0.47 3.86
CA THR A 39 15.94 -1.52 2.93
C THR A 39 14.80 -1.92 2.00
N ILE A 40 15.14 -2.59 0.90
CA ILE A 40 14.14 -3.13 -0.05
C ILE A 40 13.20 -4.10 0.68
N GLU A 41 13.73 -4.95 1.55
CA GLU A 41 12.97 -5.92 2.33
C GLU A 41 12.01 -5.23 3.30
N GLU A 42 12.46 -4.18 3.99
CA GLU A 42 11.59 -3.37 4.87
C GLU A 42 10.46 -2.71 4.08
N GLY A 43 10.77 -2.17 2.90
CA GLY A 43 9.77 -1.60 2.00
C GLY A 43 8.71 -2.63 1.58
N TRP A 44 9.12 -3.85 1.25
CA TRP A 44 8.20 -4.94 0.88
C TRP A 44 7.30 -5.37 2.03
N GLU A 45 7.82 -5.44 3.26
CA GLU A 45 6.99 -5.76 4.42
C GLU A 45 5.93 -4.69 4.67
N LEU A 46 6.29 -3.40 4.53
CA LEU A 46 5.35 -2.30 4.64
C LEU A 46 4.30 -2.28 3.51
N GLU A 47 4.68 -2.61 2.27
CA GLU A 47 3.74 -2.76 1.14
C GLU A 47 2.74 -3.89 1.39
N LYS A 48 3.20 -5.04 1.90
CA LYS A 48 2.31 -6.15 2.28
C LYS A 48 1.28 -5.73 3.32
N MET A 49 1.68 -4.93 4.31
CA MET A 49 0.75 -4.42 5.33
C MET A 49 -0.37 -3.54 4.72
N LEU A 50 -0.12 -2.86 3.61
CA LEU A 50 -1.13 -2.02 2.94
C LEU A 50 -2.17 -2.81 2.13
N GLY A 51 -1.95 -4.11 1.91
CA GLY A 51 -2.78 -4.97 1.08
C GLY A 51 -2.01 -5.69 -0.04
N GLY A 52 -0.71 -5.38 -0.18
CA GLY A 52 0.17 -6.03 -1.14
C GLY A 52 -0.08 -5.62 -2.60
N ARG A 53 0.85 -6.06 -3.45
CA ARG A 53 0.94 -5.64 -4.86
C ARG A 53 -0.34 -5.85 -5.67
N GLN A 54 -1.06 -6.94 -5.41
CA GLN A 54 -2.27 -7.29 -6.17
C GLN A 54 -3.40 -6.27 -5.99
N GLN A 55 -3.56 -5.70 -4.79
CA GLN A 55 -4.57 -4.68 -4.55
C GLN A 55 -4.25 -3.38 -5.32
N HIS A 56 -2.96 -3.11 -5.53
CA HIS A 56 -2.48 -1.97 -6.32
C HIS A 56 -2.57 -2.20 -7.82
N GLU A 57 -2.24 -3.40 -8.29
CA GLU A 57 -2.38 -3.79 -9.70
C GLU A 57 -3.84 -3.67 -10.15
N ASN A 58 -4.79 -4.19 -9.36
CA ASN A 58 -6.22 -4.05 -9.66
C ASN A 58 -6.68 -2.59 -9.66
N ALA A 59 -6.20 -1.79 -8.72
CA ALA A 59 -6.52 -0.36 -8.65
C ALA A 59 -5.95 0.42 -9.85
N LEU A 60 -4.74 0.06 -10.28
CA LEU A 60 -4.08 0.65 -11.44
C LEU A 60 -4.78 0.25 -12.73
N GLU A 61 -5.12 -1.02 -12.89
CA GLU A 61 -5.91 -1.52 -14.02
C GLU A 61 -7.25 -0.78 -14.12
N TYR A 62 -7.96 -0.63 -12.99
CA TYR A 62 -9.17 0.18 -12.96
C TYR A 62 -8.92 1.64 -13.36
N ALA A 63 -7.86 2.26 -12.85
CA ALA A 63 -7.55 3.66 -13.18
C ALA A 63 -7.18 3.86 -14.66
N ILE A 64 -6.53 2.89 -15.30
CA ILE A 64 -6.10 2.96 -16.70
C ILE A 64 -7.25 2.59 -17.64
N PHE A 65 -7.98 1.50 -17.34
CA PHE A 65 -8.93 0.89 -18.27
C PHE A 65 -10.40 1.12 -17.89
N GLY A 66 -10.69 1.57 -16.68
CA GLY A 66 -12.06 1.79 -16.18
C GLY A 66 -12.82 0.51 -15.84
N ASP A 67 -12.17 -0.65 -15.91
CA ASP A 67 -12.80 -1.96 -15.68
C ASP A 67 -12.48 -2.42 -14.25
N ALA A 68 -13.46 -2.33 -13.35
CA ALA A 68 -13.31 -2.81 -11.99
C ALA A 68 -13.60 -4.30 -12.03
N GLN A 69 -12.56 -5.14 -12.08
CA GLN A 69 -12.77 -6.53 -11.72
C GLN A 69 -13.25 -6.55 -10.26
N GLU A 70 -14.54 -6.82 -10.07
CA GLU A 70 -15.12 -7.01 -8.75
C GLU A 70 -14.26 -8.03 -8.02
N THR A 71 -13.54 -7.59 -7.00
CA THR A 71 -12.85 -8.50 -6.10
C THR A 71 -13.92 -9.32 -5.42
N VAL A 72 -14.17 -10.52 -5.92
CA VAL A 72 -15.05 -11.50 -5.31
C VAL A 72 -14.55 -11.69 -3.89
N ALA A 73 -15.32 -11.19 -2.91
CA ALA A 73 -14.99 -11.40 -1.51
C ALA A 73 -14.97 -12.93 -1.25
N PRO A 74 -13.94 -13.48 -0.58
CA PRO A 74 -13.95 -14.89 -0.24
C PRO A 74 -15.12 -15.14 0.72
N SER A 75 -16.03 -16.01 0.28
CA SER A 75 -17.13 -16.61 1.05
C SER A 75 -16.63 -17.49 2.19
#